data_AF-A0A321L7I8-F1
#
_entry.id   AF-A0A321L7I8-F1
#
_cell.length_a   1.000
_cell.length_b   1.000
_cell.length_c   1.000
_cell.angle_alpha   90.00
_cell.angle_beta   90.00
_cell.angle_gamma   90.00
#
_symmetry.space_group_name_H-M   'P 1'
#
loop_
_entity.id
_entity.type
_entity.pdbx_description
1 polymer ?
#
loop_
_entity_poly.entity_id
_entity_poly.type
_entity_poly.pdbx_seq_one_letter_code
_entity_poly.pdbx_strand_id
1 'polypeptide(L)'
;MFILQNAPIAPLALQGLTIEPLPLSEQASPFDISLVFEETNANGRLSLSARYNTDLFEEKAFSETLCDIDRTLRHVVEDPDRPLSDSRSSRRSCIPTQADQMAVPRARGP
;
A
#
# COMPACT_ATOMS: atom_id res chain seq x y z
N MET A 1 -4.66 -7.94 5.47
CA MET A 1 -5.85 -7.31 4.88
C MET A 1 -5.48 -6.67 3.55
N PHE A 2 -6.37 -6.74 2.56
CA PHE A 2 -6.23 -6.07 1.27
C PHE A 2 -7.42 -5.15 1.05
N ILE A 3 -7.19 -3.91 0.65
CA ILE A 3 -8.21 -2.90 0.39
C ILE A 3 -7.93 -2.28 -0.99
N LEU A 4 -8.97 -2.13 -1.80
CA LEU A 4 -8.95 -1.32 -3.02
C LEU A 4 -9.97 -0.19 -2.89
N GLN A 5 -9.49 1.05 -2.95
CA GLN A 5 -10.31 2.25 -2.99
C GLN A 5 -10.33 2.81 -4.41
N ASN A 6 -11.39 2.48 -5.15
CA ASN A 6 -11.67 2.97 -6.49
C ASN A 6 -12.82 3.99 -6.52
N ALA A 7 -13.32 4.41 -5.35
CA ALA A 7 -14.41 5.37 -5.25
C ALA A 7 -13.88 6.80 -5.45
N PRO A 8 -14.49 7.62 -6.32
CA PRO A 8 -14.12 9.01 -6.45
C PRO A 8 -14.36 9.73 -5.12
N ILE A 9 -13.30 10.29 -4.53
CA ILE A 9 -13.45 11.21 -3.40
C ILE A 9 -14.03 12.50 -3.98
N ALA A 10 -15.33 12.73 -3.77
CA ALA A 10 -15.93 14.00 -4.12
C ALA A 10 -15.23 15.11 -3.33
N PRO A 11 -14.86 16.24 -3.96
CA PRO A 11 -14.30 17.36 -3.23
C PRO A 11 -15.33 17.81 -2.18
N LEU A 12 -14.95 17.69 -0.91
CA LEU A 12 -15.79 18.17 0.18
C LEU A 12 -15.79 19.69 0.12
N ALA A 13 -16.90 20.27 -0.33
CA ALA A 13 -17.07 21.72 -0.47
C ALA A 13 -18.15 22.19 0.51
N LEU A 14 -17.74 23.00 1.49
CA LEU A 14 -18.64 23.74 2.36
C LEU A 14 -18.56 25.21 1.98
N GLN A 15 -19.72 25.86 1.80
CA GLN A 15 -19.76 27.26 1.36
C GLN A 15 -19.04 28.16 2.37
N GLY A 16 -18.06 28.93 1.89
CA GLY A 16 -17.31 29.89 2.72
C GLY A 16 -16.25 29.30 3.65
N LEU A 17 -15.94 28.00 3.54
CA LEU A 17 -14.93 27.34 4.37
C LEU A 17 -13.86 26.66 3.50
N THR A 18 -12.59 26.81 3.89
CA THR A 18 -11.47 26.04 3.35
C THR A 18 -11.30 24.77 4.16
N ILE A 19 -11.20 23.62 3.49
CA ILE A 19 -10.99 22.32 4.12
C ILE A 19 -9.60 21.83 3.74
N GLU A 20 -8.82 21.45 4.75
CA GLU A 20 -7.51 20.85 4.58
C GLU A 20 -7.48 19.47 5.25
N PRO A 21 -6.81 18.46 4.65
CA PRO A 21 -6.64 17.17 5.27
C PRO A 21 -5.89 17.28 6.59
N LEU A 22 -6.48 16.77 7.67
CA LEU A 22 -5.79 16.59 8.94
C LEU A 22 -5.24 15.16 9.01
N PRO A 23 -3.91 14.95 8.98
CA PRO A 23 -3.34 13.62 9.14
C PRO A 23 -3.67 13.11 10.55
N LEU A 24 -4.50 12.08 10.62
CA LEU A 24 -4.75 11.38 11.87
C LEU A 24 -3.59 10.42 12.12
N SER A 25 -3.08 10.40 13.35
CA SER A 25 -2.14 9.35 13.76
C SER A 25 -2.90 8.02 13.68
N GLU A 26 -2.48 7.18 12.74
CA GLU A 26 -3.18 5.94 12.47
C GLU A 26 -3.11 5.01 13.68
N GLN A 27 -4.27 4.47 14.06
CA GLN A 27 -4.38 3.50 15.15
C GLN A 27 -3.68 2.19 14.77
N ALA A 28 -3.20 1.48 15.80
CA ALA A 28 -2.63 0.16 15.68
C ALA A 28 -3.43 -0.75 14.76
N SER A 29 -2.76 -1.39 13.79
CA SER A 29 -3.46 -2.27 12.85
C SER A 29 -3.90 -3.55 13.58
N PRO A 30 -5.16 -3.99 13.44
CA PRO A 30 -5.58 -5.30 13.95
C PRO A 30 -5.03 -6.46 13.11
N PHE A 31 -4.36 -6.17 11.98
CA PHE A 31 -3.78 -7.17 11.08
C PHE A 31 -2.27 -7.08 11.06
N ASP A 32 -1.62 -8.22 10.80
CA ASP A 32 -0.15 -8.29 10.69
C ASP A 32 0.38 -7.49 9.49
N ILE A 33 -0.36 -7.49 8.38
CA ILE A 33 -0.10 -6.70 7.18
C ILE A 33 -1.43 -6.17 6.64
N SER A 34 -1.48 -4.89 6.26
CA SER A 34 -2.58 -4.26 5.53
C SER A 34 -2.04 -3.59 4.27
N LEU A 35 -2.57 -3.94 3.11
CA LEU A 35 -2.25 -3.32 1.82
C LEU A 35 -3.47 -2.51 1.36
N VAL A 36 -3.26 -1.26 1.00
CA VAL A 36 -4.31 -0.35 0.53
C VAL A 36 -3.90 0.18 -0.83
N PHE A 37 -4.67 -0.18 -1.84
CA PHE A 37 -4.55 0.36 -3.19
C PHE A 37 -5.56 1.47 -3.37
N GLU A 38 -5.14 2.60 -3.93
CA GLU A 38 -6.04 3.72 -4.24
C GLU A 38 -5.89 4.12 -5.70
N GLU A 39 -7.01 4.27 -6.40
CA GLU A 39 -7.00 4.79 -7.76
C GLU A 39 -6.86 6.32 -7.72
N THR A 40 -5.75 6.82 -8.25
CA THR A 40 -5.51 8.25 -8.36
C THR A 40 -6.20 8.82 -9.59
N ASN A 41 -6.69 10.06 -9.50
CA ASN A 41 -7.30 10.79 -10.62
C ASN A 41 -6.36 10.99 -11.83
N ALA A 42 -5.07 10.66 -11.69
CA ALA A 42 -4.09 10.69 -12.75
C ALA A 42 -4.14 9.39 -13.58
N ASN A 43 -5.02 9.34 -14.58
CA ASN A 43 -5.07 8.31 -15.63
C ASN A 43 -5.23 6.86 -15.12
N GLY A 44 -5.99 6.64 -14.05
CA GLY A 44 -6.21 5.30 -13.50
C GLY A 44 -4.97 4.69 -12.85
N ARG A 45 -3.97 5.52 -12.49
CA ARG A 45 -2.77 5.05 -11.79
C ARG A 45 -3.13 4.65 -10.36
N LEU A 46 -2.72 3.46 -9.96
CA LEU A 46 -2.84 2.98 -8.59
C LEU A 46 -1.66 3.46 -7.72
N SER A 47 -1.95 4.00 -6.54
CA SER A 47 -1.00 4.08 -5.43
C SER A 47 -1.17 2.88 -4.52
N LEU A 48 -0.08 2.42 -3.91
CA LEU A 48 -0.08 1.39 -2.88
C LEU A 48 0.48 1.99 -1.59
N SER A 49 -0.30 1.99 -0.53
CA SER A 49 0.17 2.20 0.84
C SER A 49 0.05 0.89 1.61
N ALA A 50 0.99 0.65 2.51
CA ALA A 50 1.08 -0.61 3.22
C ALA A 50 1.41 -0.38 4.68
N ARG A 51 0.75 -1.13 5.55
CA ARG A 51 0.94 -1.11 6.99
C ARG A 51 1.30 -2.49 7.48
N TYR A 52 2.19 -2.55 8.46
CA TYR A 52 2.61 -3.83 9.04
C TYR A 52 2.88 -3.70 10.53
N ASN A 53 2.74 -4.84 11.20
CA ASN A 53 3.05 -4.98 12.60
C ASN A 53 4.57 -5.05 12.82
N THR A 54 5.12 -4.03 13.48
CA THR A 54 6.56 -3.94 13.78
C THR A 54 7.05 -5.00 14.76
N ASP A 55 6.15 -5.63 15.52
CA ASP A 55 6.50 -6.77 16.38
C ASP A 55 6.83 -8.04 15.56
N LEU A 56 6.44 -8.07 14.29
CA LEU A 56 6.57 -9.24 13.40
C LEU A 56 7.49 -8.99 12.21
N PHE A 57 7.60 -7.75 11.72
CA PHE A 57 8.38 -7.43 10.53
C PHE A 57 9.34 -6.27 10.76
N GLU A 58 10.57 -6.45 10.28
CA GLU A 58 11.53 -5.35 10.14
C GLU A 58 11.24 -4.54 8.87
N GLU A 59 11.53 -3.25 8.91
CA GLU A 59 11.30 -2.32 7.81
C GLU A 59 11.93 -2.79 6.49
N LYS A 60 13.15 -3.33 6.56
CA LYS A 60 13.87 -3.85 5.39
C LYS A 60 13.14 -5.03 4.77
N ALA A 61 12.73 -6.00 5.58
CA ALA A 61 12.01 -7.19 5.10
C ALA A 61 10.65 -6.83 4.49
N PHE A 62 9.97 -5.85 5.09
CA PHE A 62 8.70 -5.39 4.55
C PHE A 62 8.86 -4.61 3.25
N SER A 63 9.90 -3.78 3.14
CA SER A 63 10.23 -3.08 1.89
C SER A 63 10.53 -4.07 0.75
N GLU A 64 11.30 -5.13 1.03
CA GLU A 64 11.55 -6.21 0.05
C GLU A 64 10.25 -6.91 -0.38
N THR A 65 9.31 -7.10 0.56
CA THR A 65 8.00 -7.68 0.27
C THR A 65 7.21 -6.80 -0.71
N LEU A 66 7.24 -5.48 -0.56
CA LEU A 66 6.56 -4.56 -1.47
C LEU A 66 7.21 -4.53 -2.86
N CYS A 67 8.54 -4.62 -2.94
CA CYS A 67 9.24 -4.79 -4.21
C CYS A 67 8.79 -6.08 -4.93
N ASP A 68 8.65 -7.17 -4.19
CA ASP A 68 8.19 -8.45 -4.73
C ASP A 68 6.74 -8.38 -5.23
N ILE A 69 5.86 -7.63 -4.56
CA ILE A 69 4.49 -7.37 -5.01
C ILE A 69 4.49 -6.59 -6.33
N ASP A 70 5.20 -5.45 -6.42
CA ASP A 70 5.27 -4.66 -7.66
C ASP A 70 5.78 -5.50 -8.84
N ARG A 71 6.84 -6.29 -8.61
CA ARG A 71 7.38 -7.20 -9.65
C ARG A 71 6.35 -8.23 -10.10
N THR A 72 5.65 -8.85 -9.15
CA THR A 72 4.65 -9.87 -9.47
C THR A 72 3.52 -9.27 -10.30
N LEU A 73 3.04 -8.08 -9.92
CA LEU A 73 1.99 -7.38 -10.68
C LEU A 73 2.44 -7.06 -12.11
N ARG A 74 3.67 -6.57 -12.30
CA ARG A 74 4.21 -6.31 -13.65
C ARG A 74 4.30 -7.59 -14.48
N HIS A 75 4.82 -8.65 -13.87
CA HIS A 75 5.01 -9.93 -14.55
C HIS A 75 3.70 -10.54 -15.03
N VAL A 76 2.65 -10.50 -14.19
CA VAL A 76 1.30 -10.98 -14.54
C VAL A 76 0.67 -10.15 -15.67
N VAL A 77 0.95 -8.84 -15.72
CA VAL A 77 0.45 -7.98 -16.81
C VAL A 77 1.19 -8.23 -18.12
N GLU A 78 2.50 -8.53 -18.06
CA GLU A 78 3.32 -8.81 -19.24
C GLU A 78 3.03 -10.18 -19.86
N ASP A 79 2.81 -11.22 -19.04
CA ASP A 79 2.60 -12.60 -19.49
C ASP A 79 1.62 -13.33 -18.55
N PRO A 80 0.29 -13.18 -18.75
CA PRO A 80 -0.72 -13.67 -17.83
C PRO A 80 -0.83 -15.21 -17.76
N ASP A 81 -0.34 -15.91 -18.78
CA ASP A 81 -0.40 -17.39 -18.85
C ASP A 81 0.83 -18.05 -18.20
N ARG A 82 1.85 -17.27 -17.85
CA ARG A 82 3.07 -17.80 -17.25
C ARG A 82 2.88 -18.15 -15.78
N PRO A 83 3.43 -19.28 -15.31
CA PRO A 83 3.39 -19.63 -13.89
C PRO A 83 4.00 -18.54 -13.00
N LEU A 84 3.28 -18.18 -11.93
CA LEU A 84 3.75 -17.20 -10.93
C LEU A 84 5.09 -17.59 -10.28
N SER A 85 5.42 -18.89 -10.25
CA SER A 85 6.70 -19.41 -9.75
C SER A 85 7.92 -18.83 -10.49
N ASP A 86 7.74 -18.41 -11.74
CA ASP A 86 8.84 -18.00 -12.61
C ASP A 86 9.20 -16.50 -12.47
N SER A 87 8.32 -15.73 -11.83
CA SER A 87 8.42 -14.28 -11.64
C SER A 87 9.56 -13.83 -10.69
N ARG A 88 10.12 -14.74 -9.88
CA ARG A 88 11.10 -14.42 -8.81
C ARG A 88 12.51 -14.05 -9.28
N SER A 89 12.83 -14.20 -10.57
CA SER A 89 14.22 -14.10 -11.06
C SER A 89 14.72 -12.67 -11.35
N SER A 90 13.85 -11.67 -11.49
CA SER A 90 14.25 -10.32 -11.91
C SER A 90 14.27 -9.32 -10.74
N ARG A 91 15.43 -9.08 -10.11
CA ARG A 91 15.57 -8.17 -8.95
C ARG A 91 15.71 -6.67 -9.29
N ARG A 92 15.33 -6.21 -10.50
CA ARG A 92 15.78 -4.90 -11.02
C ARG A 92 14.80 -3.74 -10.95
N SER A 93 13.62 -3.89 -10.36
CA SER A 93 12.70 -2.76 -10.18
C SER A 93 12.05 -2.83 -8.81
N CYS A 94 12.37 -1.86 -7.97
CA CYS A 94 11.58 -1.54 -6.79
C CYS A 94 11.32 -0.04 -6.82
N ILE A 95 10.05 0.34 -6.66
CA ILE A 95 9.67 1.74 -6.51
C ILE A 95 10.07 2.17 -5.10
N PRO A 96 10.80 3.29 -4.92
CA PRO A 96 11.16 3.77 -3.59
C PRO A 96 9.89 4.06 -2.77
N THR A 97 9.78 3.38 -1.63
CA THR A 97 8.71 3.53 -0.64
C THR A 97 8.93 4.76 0.23
N GLN A 98 7.85 5.46 0.57
CA GLN A 98 7.88 6.55 1.56
C GLN A 98 7.49 5.96 2.93
N ALA A 99 8.49 5.71 3.77
CA ALA A 99 8.40 4.86 4.96
C ALA A 99 7.61 5.44 6.15
N ASP A 100 7.38 6.76 6.19
CA ASP A 100 6.98 7.50 7.39
C ASP A 100 5.59 7.14 7.97
N GLN A 101 4.78 6.35 7.28
CA GLN A 101 3.40 6.03 7.68
C GLN A 101 3.05 4.53 7.62
N MET A 102 4.07 3.66 7.51
CA MET A 102 3.87 2.23 7.23
C MET A 102 4.02 1.33 8.46
N ALA A 103 4.80 1.76 9.45
CA ALA A 103 5.13 0.97 10.63
C ALA A 103 4.19 1.30 11.78
N VAL A 104 3.41 0.31 12.23
CA VAL A 104 2.51 0.50 13.38
C VAL A 104 2.61 -0.72 14.31
N PRO A 105 2.71 -0.56 15.65
CA PRO A 105 2.69 -1.69 16.57
C PRO A 105 1.34 -2.41 16.56
N ARG A 106 1.31 -3.66 17.05
CA ARG A 106 0.06 -4.44 17.13
C ARG A 106 -0.98 -3.76 18.01
N ALA A 107 -2.24 -3.81 17.61
CA ALA A 107 -3.34 -3.42 18.48
C ALA A 107 -3.36 -4.36 19.70
N ARG A 108 -2.97 -3.84 20.87
CA ARG A 108 -3.19 -4.54 22.14
C ARG A 108 -4.68 -4.48 22.41
N GLY A 109 -5.30 -5.66 22.63
CA GLY A 109 -6.70 -5.75 22.99
C GLY A 109 -7.01 -5.03 24.31
N PRO A 110 -8.30 -4.78 24.60
CA PRO A 110 -8.73 -4.28 25.91
C PRO A 110 -8.38 -5.26 27.04
#